data_AF-A0A2H0AB41-F1
#
_entry.id   AF-A0A2H0AB41-F1
#
_cell.length_a   1.000
_cell.length_b   1.000
_cell.length_c   1.000
_cell.angle_alpha   90.00
_cell.angle_beta   90.00
_cell.angle_gamma   90.00
#
_symmetry.space_group_name_H-M   'P 1'
#
loop_
_entity.id
_entity.type
_entity.pdbx_description
1 polymer ?
#
loop_
_entity_poly.entity_id
_entity_poly.type
_entity_poly.pdbx_seq_one_letter_code
_entity_poly.pdbx_strand_id
1 'polypeptide(L)'
;MSDIQIPTIAELTQKRQQSLMVSEQVITKHPDVYRQLKKLVQDIISKPVDIGDYYSTAQALTQLLKQMAQSGHGSIFHYYYTQIDPHQKGQAEYFRANCVDLEEQLRCVDQLRLNRRCLRVI
;
A
#
# COMPACT_ATOMS: atom_id res chain seq x y z
N MET A 1 30.59 -14.64 -8.14
CA MET A 1 29.49 -14.14 -9.00
C MET A 1 28.26 -14.89 -8.56
N SER A 2 27.37 -14.23 -7.82
CA SER A 2 26.16 -14.86 -7.28
C SER A 2 25.17 -15.06 -8.42
N ASP A 3 24.81 -16.29 -8.73
CA ASP A 3 23.73 -16.59 -9.66
C ASP A 3 22.45 -15.89 -9.17
N ILE A 4 22.00 -14.90 -9.94
CA ILE A 4 20.73 -14.23 -9.67
C ILE A 4 19.64 -15.23 -10.04
N GLN A 5 19.19 -15.98 -9.06
CA GLN A 5 18.08 -16.91 -9.19
C GLN A 5 16.81 -16.09 -9.44
N ILE A 6 16.40 -15.98 -10.71
CA ILE A 6 15.19 -15.25 -11.10
C ILE A 6 13.99 -16.06 -10.59
N PRO A 7 13.11 -15.46 -9.75
CA PRO A 7 11.96 -16.17 -9.23
C PRO A 7 11.01 -16.56 -10.36
N THR A 8 10.45 -17.75 -10.25
CA THR A 8 9.42 -18.25 -11.16
C THR A 8 8.10 -17.49 -10.98
N ILE A 9 7.26 -17.51 -12.01
CA ILE A 9 5.90 -16.91 -11.95
C ILE A 9 5.10 -17.50 -10.79
N ALA A 10 5.25 -18.80 -10.53
CA ALA A 10 4.57 -19.49 -9.43
C ALA A 10 4.98 -18.91 -8.06
N GLU A 11 6.28 -18.70 -7.84
CA GLU A 11 6.80 -18.12 -6.59
C GLU A 11 6.37 -16.67 -6.40
N LEU A 12 6.35 -15.87 -7.49
CA LEU A 12 5.85 -14.50 -7.45
C LEU A 12 4.37 -14.46 -7.10
N THR A 13 3.58 -15.36 -7.66
CA THR A 13 2.14 -15.49 -7.37
C THR A 13 1.91 -15.87 -5.92
N GLN A 14 2.67 -16.83 -5.40
CA GLN A 14 2.59 -17.24 -3.99
C GLN A 14 2.96 -16.08 -3.05
N LYS A 15 4.06 -15.37 -3.31
CA LYS A 15 4.47 -14.19 -2.54
C LYS A 15 3.40 -13.11 -2.55
N ARG A 16 2.78 -12.84 -3.72
CA ARG A 16 1.68 -11.89 -3.84
C ARG A 16 0.50 -12.30 -2.96
N GLN A 17 0.06 -13.56 -3.03
CA GLN A 17 -1.06 -14.05 -2.24
C GLN A 17 -0.79 -13.94 -0.73
N GLN A 18 0.44 -14.27 -0.31
CA GLN A 18 0.85 -14.17 1.09
C GLN A 18 0.85 -12.70 1.55
N SER A 19 1.35 -11.78 0.72
CA SER A 19 1.29 -10.35 0.99
C SER A 19 -0.13 -9.82 1.15
N LEU A 20 -1.06 -10.24 0.27
CA LEU A 20 -2.48 -9.86 0.39
C LEU A 20 -3.11 -10.41 1.68
N MET A 21 -2.76 -11.63 2.08
CA MET A 21 -3.24 -12.23 3.33
C MET A 21 -2.74 -11.48 4.57
N VAL A 22 -1.46 -11.15 4.63
CA VAL A 22 -0.91 -10.35 5.74
C VAL A 22 -1.56 -8.97 5.77
N SER A 23 -1.79 -8.36 4.61
CA SER A 23 -2.46 -7.07 4.49
C SER A 23 -3.90 -7.11 5.04
N GLU A 24 -4.64 -8.18 4.77
CA GLU A 24 -5.99 -8.38 5.32
C GLU A 24 -6.01 -8.46 6.85
N GLN A 25 -5.03 -9.15 7.43
CA GLN A 25 -4.88 -9.25 8.89
C GLN A 25 -4.56 -7.90 9.52
N VAL A 26 -3.68 -7.11 8.89
CA VAL A 26 -3.35 -5.75 9.33
C VAL A 26 -4.60 -4.85 9.30
N ILE A 27 -5.37 -4.89 8.21
CA ILE A 27 -6.62 -4.12 8.09
C ILE A 27 -7.61 -4.48 9.20
N THR A 28 -7.73 -5.76 9.53
CA THR A 28 -8.61 -6.22 10.63
C THR A 28 -8.19 -5.61 11.97
N LYS A 29 -6.89 -5.37 12.20
CA LYS A 29 -6.36 -4.77 13.43
C LYS A 29 -6.47 -3.24 13.46
N HIS A 30 -6.42 -2.58 12.29
CA HIS A 30 -6.40 -1.12 12.17
C HIS A 30 -7.41 -0.59 11.13
N PRO A 31 -8.72 -0.86 11.30
CA PRO A 31 -9.73 -0.51 10.29
C PRO A 31 -9.84 0.99 10.04
N ASP A 32 -9.68 1.83 11.07
CA ASP A 32 -9.81 3.28 10.93
C ASP A 32 -8.61 3.90 10.20
N VAL A 33 -7.40 3.40 10.48
CA VAL A 33 -6.19 3.80 9.74
C VAL A 33 -6.32 3.43 8.26
N TYR A 34 -6.86 2.24 7.97
CA TYR A 34 -7.12 1.81 6.60
C TYR A 34 -8.13 2.71 5.86
N ARG A 35 -9.21 3.15 6.53
CA ARG A 35 -10.18 4.09 5.95
C ARG A 35 -9.54 5.45 5.65
N GLN A 36 -8.74 5.96 6.59
CA GLN A 36 -8.02 7.23 6.41
C GLN A 36 -7.01 7.12 5.25
N LEU A 37 -6.29 6.00 5.15
CA LEU A 37 -5.37 5.70 4.06
C LEU A 37 -6.10 5.74 2.71
N LYS A 38 -7.21 5.01 2.57
CA LYS A 38 -8.01 4.99 1.33
C LYS A 38 -8.46 6.39 0.93
N LYS A 39 -8.98 7.16 1.89
CA LYS A 39 -9.45 8.53 1.64
C LYS A 39 -8.32 9.43 1.16
N LEU A 40 -7.16 9.41 1.83
CA LEU A 40 -6.02 10.24 1.46
C LEU A 40 -5.47 9.87 0.09
N VAL A 41 -5.35 8.58 -0.22
CA VAL A 41 -4.94 8.09 -1.55
C VAL A 41 -5.91 8.58 -2.63
N GLN A 42 -7.22 8.45 -2.39
CA GLN A 42 -8.24 8.94 -3.32
C GLN A 42 -8.18 10.45 -3.51
N ASP A 43 -7.97 11.22 -2.44
CA ASP A 43 -7.82 12.67 -2.50
C ASP A 43 -6.60 13.06 -3.35
N ILE A 44 -5.46 12.39 -3.17
CA ILE A 44 -4.22 12.62 -3.95
C ILE A 44 -4.45 12.31 -5.45
N ILE A 45 -5.15 11.22 -5.77
CA ILE A 45 -5.43 10.81 -7.15
C ILE A 45 -6.47 11.71 -7.82
N SER A 46 -7.42 12.27 -7.06
CA SER A 46 -8.54 13.02 -7.61
C SER A 46 -8.25 14.53 -7.72
N LYS A 47 -7.32 15.05 -6.93
CA LYS A 47 -7.00 16.49 -6.87
C LYS A 47 -5.60 16.78 -7.41
N PRO A 48 -5.35 17.98 -7.95
CA PRO A 48 -3.99 18.45 -8.15
C PRO A 48 -3.32 18.59 -6.77
N VAL A 49 -2.09 18.11 -6.67
CA VAL A 49 -1.22 18.34 -5.51
C VAL A 49 -0.22 19.39 -5.94
N ASP A 50 -0.21 20.53 -5.24
CA ASP A 50 0.82 21.54 -5.47
C ASP A 50 2.19 20.94 -5.12
N ILE A 51 3.22 21.29 -5.88
CA ILE A 51 4.60 20.89 -5.60
C ILE A 51 5.01 21.36 -4.20
N GLY A 52 4.53 22.53 -3.75
CA GLY A 52 4.77 23.03 -2.39
C GLY A 52 4.19 22.14 -1.30
N ASP A 53 3.10 21.42 -1.59
CA ASP A 53 2.40 20.54 -0.66
C ASP A 53 2.77 19.06 -0.82
N TYR A 54 3.63 18.72 -1.80
CA TYR A 54 4.04 17.34 -2.04
C TYR A 54 4.61 16.69 -0.78
N TYR A 55 5.56 17.36 -0.14
CA TYR A 55 6.31 16.77 0.97
C TYR A 55 5.43 16.51 2.18
N SER A 56 4.58 17.48 2.54
CA SER A 56 3.63 17.34 3.66
C SER A 56 2.60 16.25 3.37
N THR A 57 2.08 16.19 2.15
CA THR A 57 1.13 15.17 1.70
C THR A 57 1.76 13.76 1.70
N ALA A 58 2.97 13.63 1.18
CA ALA A 58 3.72 12.38 1.16
C ALA A 58 4.08 11.91 2.56
N GLN A 59 4.45 12.82 3.48
CA GLN A 59 4.66 12.48 4.89
C GLN A 59 3.38 11.98 5.56
N ALA A 60 2.25 12.66 5.36
CA ALA A 60 0.97 12.22 5.93
C ALA A 60 0.60 10.80 5.48
N LEU A 61 0.75 10.51 4.18
CA LEU A 61 0.52 9.18 3.63
C LEU A 61 1.51 8.14 4.20
N THR A 62 2.78 8.51 4.29
CA THR A 62 3.85 7.68 4.86
C THR A 62 3.56 7.30 6.31
N GLN A 63 3.04 8.21 7.13
CA GLN A 63 2.70 7.91 8.53
C GLN A 63 1.58 6.86 8.64
N LEU A 64 0.53 6.95 7.80
CA LEU A 64 -0.53 5.95 7.76
C LEU A 64 0.01 4.59 7.30
N LEU A 65 0.83 4.57 6.25
CA LEU A 65 1.48 3.35 5.77
C LEU A 65 2.40 2.73 6.81
N LYS A 66 3.16 3.55 7.56
CA LYS A 66 4.03 3.11 8.64
C LYS A 66 3.25 2.42 9.76
N GLN A 67 2.13 3.01 10.19
CA GLN A 67 1.26 2.42 11.21
C GLN A 67 0.72 1.05 10.76
N MET A 68 0.33 0.93 9.50
CA MET A 68 -0.12 -0.36 8.93
C MET A 68 1.04 -1.36 8.78
N ALA A 69 2.24 -0.89 8.40
CA ALA A 69 3.40 -1.76 8.20
C ALA A 69 3.96 -2.35 9.50
N GLN A 70 3.85 -1.62 10.63
CA GLN A 70 4.32 -2.07 11.95
C GLN A 70 3.71 -3.40 12.39
N SER A 71 2.46 -3.68 11.99
CA SER A 71 1.71 -4.86 12.38
C SER A 71 1.77 -5.99 11.34
N GLY A 72 2.52 -5.84 10.25
CA GLY A 72 2.65 -6.87 9.20
C GLY A 72 3.80 -6.66 8.22
N HIS A 73 4.97 -7.23 8.54
CA HIS A 73 6.10 -7.32 7.62
C HIS A 73 5.73 -8.18 6.39
N GLY A 74 6.01 -7.69 5.18
CA GLY A 74 5.60 -8.35 3.93
C GLY A 74 4.18 -8.02 3.45
N SER A 75 3.42 -7.17 4.16
CA SER A 75 2.18 -6.59 3.65
C SER A 75 2.44 -5.61 2.49
N ILE A 76 1.39 -5.30 1.72
CA ILE A 76 1.47 -4.25 0.69
C ILE A 76 1.83 -2.90 1.32
N PHE A 77 1.39 -2.64 2.55
CA PHE A 77 1.66 -1.39 3.26
C PHE A 77 3.15 -1.19 3.53
N HIS A 78 3.86 -2.27 3.86
CA HIS A 78 5.31 -2.23 4.02
C HIS A 78 6.02 -1.87 2.71
N TYR A 79 5.58 -2.43 1.58
CA TYR A 79 6.14 -2.09 0.27
C TYR A 79 5.95 -0.59 -0.05
N TYR A 80 4.71 -0.09 0.01
CA TYR A 80 4.43 1.30 -0.35
C TYR A 80 4.99 2.30 0.64
N TYR A 81 5.13 1.95 1.92
CA TYR A 81 5.85 2.79 2.89
C TYR A 81 7.25 3.14 2.37
N THR A 82 8.00 2.16 1.86
CA THR A 82 9.36 2.41 1.36
C THR A 82 9.40 3.21 0.05
N GLN A 83 8.38 3.05 -0.81
CA GLN A 83 8.32 3.66 -2.15
C GLN A 83 7.73 5.06 -2.14
N ILE A 84 6.97 5.43 -1.11
CA ILE A 84 6.30 6.71 -1.01
C ILE A 84 7.04 7.67 -0.07
N ASP A 85 7.72 7.15 0.96
CA ASP A 85 8.46 7.97 1.92
C ASP A 85 9.58 8.78 1.24
N PRO A 86 9.51 10.13 1.26
CA PRO A 86 10.56 10.99 0.70
C PRO A 86 11.94 10.80 1.37
N HIS A 87 11.99 10.25 2.58
CA HIS A 87 13.23 9.92 3.28
C HIS A 87 13.84 8.56 2.87
N GLN A 88 13.15 7.82 2.00
CA GLN A 88 13.59 6.52 1.53
C GLN A 88 13.72 6.52 0.00
N LYS A 89 12.79 5.86 -0.71
CA LYS A 89 12.79 5.77 -2.18
C LYS A 89 11.76 6.68 -2.82
N GLY A 90 10.99 7.42 -2.03
CA GLY A 90 9.96 8.34 -2.51
C GLY A 90 10.56 9.47 -3.33
N GLN A 91 10.11 9.59 -4.57
CA GLN A 91 10.44 10.71 -5.44
C GLN A 91 9.14 11.39 -5.89
N ALA A 92 9.16 12.73 -5.99
CA ALA A 92 7.97 13.52 -6.32
C ALA A 92 7.36 13.13 -7.67
N GLU A 93 8.21 12.85 -8.66
CA GLU A 93 7.79 12.47 -10.02
C GLU A 93 6.99 11.16 -10.07
N TYR A 94 7.28 10.20 -9.19
CA TYR A 94 6.57 8.91 -9.11
C TYR A 94 5.44 8.90 -8.09
N PHE A 95 5.27 9.95 -7.29
CA PHE A 95 4.35 9.94 -6.15
C PHE A 95 2.91 9.61 -6.55
N ARG A 96 2.39 10.29 -7.59
CA ARG A 96 1.02 10.06 -8.06
C ARG A 96 0.86 8.66 -8.65
N ALA A 97 1.85 8.19 -9.42
CA ALA A 97 1.85 6.85 -9.98
C ALA A 97 1.85 5.78 -8.88
N ASN A 98 2.67 5.95 -7.84
CA ASN A 98 2.69 5.08 -6.67
C ASN A 98 1.36 5.08 -5.91
N CYS A 99 0.66 6.23 -5.84
CA CYS A 99 -0.67 6.31 -5.23
C CYS A 99 -1.73 5.55 -6.05
N VAL A 100 -1.69 5.66 -7.37
CA VAL A 100 -2.61 4.91 -8.27
C VAL A 100 -2.38 3.41 -8.14
N ASP A 101 -1.12 2.96 -8.15
CA ASP A 101 -0.78 1.56 -7.96
C ASP A 101 -1.20 1.06 -6.57
N LEU A 102 -0.95 1.86 -5.51
CA LEU A 102 -1.43 1.57 -4.17
C LEU A 102 -2.96 1.40 -4.15
N GLU A 103 -3.73 2.31 -4.77
CA GLU A 103 -5.19 2.21 -4.84
C GLU A 103 -5.65 0.87 -5.44
N GLU A 104 -5.00 0.43 -6.52
CA GLU A 104 -5.30 -0.84 -7.17
C GLU A 104 -5.00 -2.03 -6.24
N GLN A 105 -3.90 -1.99 -5.48
CA GLN A 105 -3.62 -3.02 -4.47
C GLN A 105 -4.63 -2.99 -3.32
N LEU A 106 -5.11 -1.81 -2.90
CA LEU A 106 -6.17 -1.72 -1.89
C LEU A 106 -7.46 -2.39 -2.37
N ARG A 107 -7.83 -2.17 -3.64
CA ARG A 107 -8.98 -2.85 -4.27
C ARG A 107 -8.79 -4.36 -4.32
N CYS A 108 -7.59 -4.85 -4.65
CA CYS A 108 -7.27 -6.28 -4.63
C CYS A 108 -7.48 -6.89 -3.23
N VAL A 109 -7.05 -6.19 -2.17
CA VAL A 109 -7.26 -6.66 -0.78
C VAL A 109 -8.74 -6.63 -0.40
N ASP A 110 -9.47 -5.58 -0.79
CA ASP A 110 -10.91 -5.50 -0.53
C ASP A 110 -11.69 -6.61 -1.25
N GLN A 111 -11.33 -6.95 -2.49
CA GLN A 111 -11.91 -8.08 -3.21
C GLN A 111 -11.61 -9.42 -2.53
N LEU A 112 -10.39 -9.60 -2.04
CA LEU A 112 -10.02 -10.80 -1.26
C LEU A 112 -10.88 -10.91 0.01
N ARG A 113 -11.10 -9.79 0.70
CA ARG A 113 -11.93 -9.73 1.93
C ARG A 113 -13.38 -10.11 1.65
N LEU A 114 -13.95 -9.57 0.57
CA LEU A 114 -15.29 -9.91 0.09
C LEU A 114 -15.42 -11.41 -0.16
N ASN A 115 -14.51 -11.96 -0.97
CA ASN A 115 -14.54 -13.36 -1.39
C ASN A 115 -14.34 -14.34 -0.23
N ARG A 116 -13.52 -13.99 0.76
CA ARG A 116 -13.17 -14.90 1.86
C ARG A 116 -14.13 -14.87 3.04
N ARG A 117 -14.73 -13.72 3.35
CA ARG A 117 -15.45 -13.54 4.61
C ARG A 117 -16.91 -13.12 4.46
N CYS A 118 -17.42 -12.96 3.23
CA CYS A 118 -18.75 -12.38 2.98
C CYS A 118 -18.98 -11.07 3.77
N LEU A 119 -17.91 -10.33 4.07
CA LEU A 119 -17.98 -9.13 4.89
C LEU A 119 -18.48 -7.97 4.06
N ARG A 120 -19.33 -7.13 4.65
CA ARG A 120 -19.76 -5.87 4.05
C ARG A 120 -18.54 -4.96 3.92
N VAL A 121 -18.21 -4.52 2.70
CA VAL A 121 -17.23 -3.43 2.50
C VAL A 121 -17.81 -2.19 3.18
N ILE A 122 -17.05 -1.61 4.12
CA ILE A 122 -17.37 -0.33 4.77
C ILE A 122 -16.35 0.69 4.27
#